data_AF-A0A3N5QC45-F1
#
_entry.id   AF-A0A3N5QC45-F1
#
_cell.length_a   1.000
_cell.length_b   1.000
_cell.length_c   1.000
_cell.angle_alpha   90.00
_cell.angle_beta   90.00
_cell.angle_gamma   90.00
#
_symmetry.space_group_name_H-M   'P 1'
#
loop_
_entity.id
_entity.type
_entity.pdbx_description
1 polymer ?
#
loop_
_entity_poly.entity_id
_entity_poly.type
_entity_poly.pdbx_seq_one_letter_code
_entity_poly.pdbx_strand_id
1 'polypeptide(L)'
;MSGWAMPWASSTPSGSDQHGACHSKLLRYVIMEGWASVKKAAKYADISERTMRDWLKNGLKHSKPSAGMIRIRISDIDEYLLKYQVDENFVDAVVDEILRDFN
;
A
#
# COMPACT_ATOMS: atom_id res chain seq x y z
N MET A 1 4.08 70.61 -0.54
CA MET A 1 4.18 69.27 -1.16
C MET A 1 3.55 68.28 -0.20
N SER A 2 2.45 67.66 -0.64
CA SER A 2 1.92 66.33 -0.24
C SER A 2 1.73 66.08 1.26
N GLY A 3 0.52 66.09 1.84
CA GLY A 3 -0.68 65.37 1.40
C GLY A 3 -0.63 63.92 1.93
N TRP A 4 -1.13 63.72 3.15
CA TRP A 4 -1.29 62.40 3.78
C TRP A 4 -2.43 61.61 3.13
N ALA A 5 -2.20 60.34 2.80
CA ALA A 5 -3.25 59.33 2.69
C ALA A 5 -2.64 57.92 2.74
N MET A 6 -2.89 57.18 3.82
CA MET A 6 -2.73 55.73 3.88
C MET A 6 -4.06 55.06 3.51
N PRO A 7 -4.12 54.22 2.47
CA PRO A 7 -5.29 53.40 2.19
C PRO A 7 -5.25 52.11 3.02
N TRP A 8 -6.02 52.14 4.09
CA TRP A 8 -6.59 51.03 4.82
C TRP A 8 -7.29 50.02 3.88
N ALA A 9 -7.07 48.74 4.19
CA ALA A 9 -8.03 47.63 4.14
C ALA A 9 -9.11 47.61 3.05
N SER A 10 -9.05 46.60 2.18
CA SER A 10 -10.18 45.67 1.94
C SER A 10 -9.85 44.68 0.83
N SER A 11 -9.53 43.43 1.22
CA SER A 11 -9.78 42.26 0.39
C SER A 11 -9.95 41.08 1.34
N THR A 12 -11.17 40.97 1.87
CA THR A 12 -11.67 39.76 2.51
C THR A 12 -11.60 38.58 1.53
N PRO A 13 -11.32 37.37 2.02
CA PRO A 13 -11.30 36.18 1.18
C PRO A 13 -12.73 35.88 0.71
N SER A 14 -12.94 36.02 -0.60
CA SER A 14 -14.15 35.58 -1.29
C SER A 14 -14.35 34.09 -1.05
N GLY A 15 -15.45 33.75 -0.37
CA GLY A 15 -15.89 32.39 -0.20
C GLY A 15 -16.20 31.70 -1.52
N SER A 16 -16.12 30.38 -1.50
CA SER A 16 -17.19 29.48 -1.91
C SER A 16 -16.61 28.08 -1.95
N ASP A 17 -17.10 27.25 -1.04
CA ASP A 17 -17.46 25.87 -1.33
C ASP A 17 -16.69 25.15 -2.43
N GLN A 18 -15.75 24.31 -2.02
CA GLN A 18 -15.66 22.99 -2.63
C GLN A 18 -15.65 21.94 -1.51
N HIS A 19 -16.85 21.64 -1.04
CA HIS A 19 -17.22 20.29 -0.66
C HIS A 19 -16.95 19.36 -1.87
N GLY A 20 -15.72 18.87 -1.96
CA GLY A 20 -15.27 17.90 -2.97
C GLY A 20 -14.99 16.54 -2.34
N ALA A 21 -15.80 16.11 -1.38
CA ALA A 21 -15.92 14.68 -1.09
C ALA A 21 -16.84 14.07 -2.17
N CYS A 22 -16.48 12.86 -2.63
CA CYS A 22 -17.25 12.03 -3.54
C CYS A 22 -17.09 12.30 -5.05
N HIS A 23 -15.89 12.08 -5.58
CA HIS A 23 -15.77 11.40 -6.87
C HIS A 23 -14.98 10.10 -6.68
N SER A 24 -15.74 9.01 -6.61
CA SER A 24 -15.41 7.71 -7.21
C SER A 24 -13.91 7.41 -7.39
N LYS A 25 -13.30 6.77 -6.40
CA LYS A 25 -12.14 5.89 -6.63
C LYS A 25 -12.48 4.44 -6.37
N LEU A 26 -13.73 4.07 -6.65
CA LEU A 26 -14.04 2.69 -6.98
C LEU A 26 -13.58 2.48 -8.43
N LEU A 27 -12.86 1.37 -8.65
CA LEU A 27 -12.26 0.92 -9.91
C LEU A 27 -10.90 1.55 -10.27
N ARG A 28 -9.87 1.21 -9.49
CA ARG A 28 -8.51 1.04 -10.07
C ARG A 28 -7.94 -0.34 -9.74
N TYR A 29 -8.77 -1.37 -9.91
CA TYR A 29 -8.28 -2.74 -10.10
C TYR A 29 -7.89 -2.88 -11.57
N VAL A 30 -6.88 -2.11 -12.01
CA VAL A 30 -6.23 -2.38 -13.28
C VAL A 30 -5.16 -3.40 -12.94
N ILE A 31 -5.29 -4.58 -13.52
CA ILE A 31 -4.31 -5.67 -13.46
C ILE A 31 -2.94 -5.06 -13.78
N MET A 32 -2.16 -4.79 -12.74
CA MET A 32 -0.82 -4.21 -12.86
C MET A 32 0.13 -5.37 -13.12
N GLU A 33 0.04 -6.01 -14.27
CA GLU A 33 1.11 -6.91 -14.72
C GLU A 33 2.33 -6.05 -15.04
N GLY A 34 3.25 -5.96 -14.08
CA GLY A 34 4.39 -5.09 -14.24
C GLY A 34 5.34 -5.06 -13.06
N TRP A 35 6.45 -4.36 -13.28
CA TRP A 35 7.50 -4.14 -12.29
C TRP A 35 7.15 -2.96 -11.39
N ALA A 36 6.86 -3.23 -10.13
CA ALA A 36 6.63 -2.24 -9.11
C ALA A 36 7.95 -1.81 -8.43
N SER A 37 8.04 -0.53 -8.04
CA SER A 37 9.03 -0.09 -7.05
C SER A 37 8.57 -0.47 -5.64
N VAL A 38 9.47 -0.48 -4.67
CA VAL A 38 9.14 -0.83 -3.26
C VAL A 38 7.94 -0.04 -2.73
N LYS A 39 7.85 1.27 -3.02
CA LYS A 39 6.73 2.12 -2.60
C LYS A 39 5.40 1.69 -3.23
N LYS A 40 5.42 1.33 -4.52
CA LYS A 40 4.22 0.87 -5.23
C LYS A 40 3.79 -0.52 -4.77
N ALA A 41 4.75 -1.40 -4.53
CA ALA A 41 4.50 -2.75 -4.02
C ALA A 41 3.90 -2.71 -2.60
N ALA A 42 4.44 -1.84 -1.73
CA ALA A 42 3.90 -1.61 -0.39
C ALA A 42 2.44 -1.11 -0.45
N LYS A 43 2.15 -0.18 -1.37
CA LYS A 43 0.78 0.29 -1.60
C LYS A 43 -0.15 -0.78 -2.19
N TYR A 44 0.38 -1.70 -3.01
CA TYR A 44 -0.40 -2.80 -3.58
C TYR A 44 -0.85 -3.78 -2.48
N ALA A 45 0.07 -4.17 -1.59
CA ALA A 45 -0.21 -5.07 -0.49
C ALA A 45 -0.79 -4.39 0.77
N ASP A 46 -1.07 -3.09 0.70
CA ASP A 46 -1.53 -2.25 1.83
C ASP A 46 -0.68 -2.33 3.11
N ILE A 47 0.65 -2.36 2.94
CA ILE A 47 1.63 -2.43 4.04
C ILE A 47 2.59 -1.23 4.05
N SER A 48 3.31 -1.08 5.17
CA SER A 48 4.37 -0.08 5.28
C SER A 48 5.60 -0.43 4.44
N GLU A 49 6.36 0.59 4.00
CA GLU A 49 7.64 0.39 3.29
C GLU A 49 8.65 -0.43 4.13
N ARG A 50 8.57 -0.34 5.46
CA ARG A 50 9.42 -1.11 6.38
C ARG A 50 9.10 -2.59 6.28
N THR A 51 7.83 -2.96 6.40
CA THR A 51 7.36 -4.35 6.25
C THR A 51 7.73 -4.92 4.89
N MET A 52 7.58 -4.11 3.83
CA MET A 52 7.97 -4.52 2.48
C MET A 52 9.49 -4.82 2.36
N ARG A 53 10.34 -4.04 3.05
CA ARG A 53 11.79 -4.32 3.11
C ARG A 53 12.11 -5.57 3.90
N ASP A 54 11.33 -5.89 4.91
CA ASP A 54 11.50 -7.13 5.66
C ASP A 54 11.07 -8.35 4.82
N TRP A 55 10.03 -8.24 4.00
CA TRP A 55 9.70 -9.28 3.01
C TRP A 55 10.82 -9.52 1.98
N LEU A 56 11.49 -8.46 1.53
CA LEU A 56 12.67 -8.58 0.66
C LEU A 56 13.82 -9.33 1.32
N LYS A 57 13.99 -9.23 2.64
CA LYS A 57 14.98 -10.02 3.40
C LYS A 57 14.53 -11.46 3.60
N ASN A 58 13.22 -11.67 3.77
CA ASN A 58 12.61 -12.98 3.99
C ASN A 58 12.43 -13.81 2.71
N GLY A 59 13.04 -13.39 1.60
CA GLY A 59 13.08 -14.18 0.36
C GLY A 59 12.02 -13.82 -0.68
N LEU A 60 11.40 -12.63 -0.58
CA LEU A 60 10.58 -12.12 -1.68
C LEU A 60 11.45 -11.92 -2.94
N LYS A 61 11.04 -12.56 -4.04
CA LYS A 61 11.71 -12.46 -5.34
C LYS A 61 11.70 -11.00 -5.82
N HIS A 62 12.88 -10.51 -6.17
CA HIS A 62 13.04 -9.16 -6.69
C HIS A 62 14.18 -9.10 -7.69
N SER A 63 14.09 -8.16 -8.63
CA SER A 63 15.15 -7.88 -9.59
C SER A 63 15.87 -6.60 -9.23
N LYS A 64 17.20 -6.65 -9.35
CA LYS A 64 18.09 -5.53 -9.10
C LYS A 64 18.90 -5.23 -10.38
N PRO A 65 18.33 -4.47 -11.34
CA PRO A 65 19.03 -4.15 -12.59
C PRO A 65 20.23 -3.19 -12.40
N SER A 66 20.28 -2.45 -11.29
CA SER A 66 21.39 -1.57 -10.94
C SER A 66 21.53 -1.43 -9.42
N ALA A 67 22.70 -0.99 -8.94
CA ALA A 67 23.11 -1.03 -7.53
C ALA A 67 22.15 -0.37 -6.52
N GLY A 68 21.22 0.48 -6.95
CA GLY A 68 20.22 1.15 -6.10
C GLY A 68 18.75 0.96 -6.49
N MET A 69 18.45 0.21 -7.56
CA MET A 69 17.06 0.06 -8.02
C MET A 69 16.56 -1.35 -7.75
N ILE A 70 15.51 -1.46 -6.92
CA ILE A 70 14.80 -2.71 -6.68
C ILE A 70 13.46 -2.66 -7.41
N ARG A 71 13.21 -3.69 -8.22
CA ARG A 71 11.95 -3.90 -8.93
C ARG A 71 11.36 -5.23 -8.50
N ILE A 72 10.08 -5.22 -8.19
CA ILE A 72 9.34 -6.36 -7.67
C ILE A 72 8.20 -6.62 -8.65
N ARG A 73 8.08 -7.85 -9.15
CA ARG A 73 6.92 -8.23 -9.97
C ARG A 73 5.74 -8.42 -9.03
N ILE A 74 4.57 -7.92 -9.42
CA ILE A 74 3.37 -8.04 -8.58
C ILE A 74 2.97 -9.50 -8.38
N SER A 75 3.08 -10.35 -9.42
CA SER A 75 2.85 -11.79 -9.33
C SER A 75 3.74 -12.48 -8.28
N ASP A 76 4.96 -12.00 -8.07
CA ASP A 76 5.87 -12.56 -7.07
C ASP A 76 5.42 -12.20 -5.64
N ILE A 77 4.71 -11.08 -5.47
CA ILE A 77 4.09 -10.68 -4.19
C ILE A 77 2.93 -11.62 -3.88
N ASP A 78 2.07 -11.89 -4.87
CA ASP A 78 0.95 -12.81 -4.70
C ASP A 78 1.48 -14.23 -4.39
N GLU A 79 2.49 -14.73 -5.11
CA GLU A 79 3.15 -16.01 -4.81
C GLU A 79 3.73 -16.05 -3.39
N TYR A 80 4.30 -14.94 -2.92
CA TYR A 80 4.81 -14.85 -1.56
C TYR A 80 3.67 -14.91 -0.54
N LEU A 81 2.57 -14.17 -0.76
CA LEU A 81 1.41 -14.18 0.12
C LEU A 81 0.74 -15.54 0.19
N LEU A 82 0.66 -16.27 -0.93
CA LEU A 82 0.14 -17.64 -0.96
C LEU A 82 0.90 -18.58 -0.01
N LYS A 83 2.19 -18.36 0.24
CA LYS A 83 2.97 -19.17 1.21
C LYS A 83 2.60 -18.91 2.67
N TYR A 84 2.07 -17.73 2.96
CA TYR A 84 1.60 -17.36 4.29
C TYR A 84 0.08 -17.50 4.42
N GLN A 85 -0.59 -18.02 3.39
CA GLN A 85 -1.99 -18.34 3.47
C GLN A 85 -2.15 -19.48 4.47
N VAL A 86 -2.74 -19.17 5.61
CA VAL A 86 -3.14 -20.19 6.59
C VAL A 86 -4.47 -20.75 6.09
N ASP A 87 -4.46 -21.99 5.62
CA ASP A 87 -5.70 -22.75 5.53
C ASP A 87 -6.11 -23.09 6.96
N GLU A 88 -7.12 -22.39 7.48
CA GLU A 88 -7.69 -22.62 8.82
C GLU A 88 -8.03 -24.11 9.03
N ASN A 89 -8.37 -24.82 7.94
CA ASN A 89 -8.67 -26.26 7.97
C ASN A 89 -7.47 -27.16 8.29
N PHE A 90 -6.22 -26.77 8.03
CA PHE A 90 -5.07 -27.66 8.26
C PHE A 90 -4.66 -27.70 9.73
N VAL A 91 -4.69 -26.56 10.42
CA VAL A 91 -4.34 -26.49 11.84
C VAL A 91 -5.42 -27.19 12.66
N ASP A 92 -6.69 -26.93 12.37
CA ASP A 92 -7.82 -27.58 13.04
C ASP A 92 -7.83 -29.10 12.77
N ALA A 93 -7.52 -29.55 11.55
CA ALA A 93 -7.42 -30.98 11.24
C ALA A 93 -6.29 -31.70 11.99
N VAL A 94 -5.12 -31.07 12.15
CA VAL A 94 -3.99 -31.64 12.91
C VAL A 94 -4.30 -31.65 14.40
N VAL A 95 -4.97 -30.62 14.92
CA VAL A 95 -5.40 -30.56 16.32
C VAL A 95 -6.46 -31.65 16.59
N ASP A 96 -7.43 -31.83 15.70
CA ASP A 96 -8.44 -32.88 15.78
C ASP A 96 -7.82 -34.29 15.69
N GLU A 97 -6.78 -34.49 14.88
CA GLU A 97 -6.05 -35.76 14.80
C GLU A 97 -5.35 -36.08 16.13
N ILE A 98 -4.64 -35.11 16.72
CA ILE A 98 -3.97 -35.30 18.01
C ILE A 98 -4.99 -35.54 19.13
N LEU A 99 -6.10 -34.81 19.16
CA LEU A 99 -7.15 -34.98 20.19
C LEU A 99 -7.85 -36.34 20.11
N ARG A 100 -7.91 -36.98 18.93
CA ARG A 100 -8.45 -38.33 18.78
C ARG A 100 -7.52 -39.42 19.30
N ASP A 101 -6.20 -39.21 19.28
CA ASP A 101 -5.22 -40.19 19.80
C ASP A 101 -5.19 -40.23 21.34
N PHE A 102 -5.72 -39.21 22.03
CA PHE A 102 -5.76 -39.13 23.49
C PHE A 102 -7.07 -39.60 24.15
N ASN A 103 -8.06 -40.06 23.37
CA ASN A 103 -9.38 -40.47 23.86
C ASN A 103 -9.73 -41.90 23.44
#